data_AF-A0AAD4GF58-F1
#
_entry.id   AF-A0AAD4GF58-F1
#
_cell.length_a   1.000
_cell.length_b   1.000
_cell.length_c   1.000
_cell.angle_alpha   90.00
_cell.angle_beta   90.00
_cell.angle_gamma   90.00
#
_symmetry.space_group_name_H-M   'P 1'
#
loop_
_entity.id
_entity.type
_entity.pdbx_description
1 polymer ?
#
loop_
_entity_poly.entity_id
_entity_poly.type
_entity_poly.pdbx_seq_one_letter_code
_entity_poly.pdbx_strand_id
1 'polypeptide(L)'
;MSQSEQPLGAFLVDIVAPDRMDSPFRCLAELVDRAFALSDQHAGSAASSVSPGFKTRFASILYPIGNNDVEPFPVKAVLHPNSPTIIQQVVINFQTKTAECEGHPNLFIEPEQIEYAQEEIKPYLQDVWRRKRAIKKARQLQEDYAWKYFLERLETHGISLPESCSETERCPLCKTPTAVCTSCCVIMCLNRDCAASQLVPFQSCSQHDSTAACLPCLGTANSVPSLGQCPECNLWFCQVELTWCLGRPKDNSNGPPRTYFHRLPNSAREHPIKPIGCFSCTGGQDRLHCSNGKCWSRVRGNTSLCGSCSPGGGLWCTCEQCWICDDCKTSPTDNCFKDCPRCKRVYCIHECEYIHFCTECGRTTLCEDCAEEESIEDVESDATEEVILEGECDSGQSCRGKICGTCLEGTRCAGCGNTYCSSCIHLQRCSRCDGHFCSACYRACQQRCDGCDDGVKT
;
A
#
# COMPACT_ATOMS: atom_id res chain seq x y z
N MET A 1 -7.59 -46.95 -24.22
CA MET A 1 -8.13 -45.59 -24.37
C MET A 1 -6.99 -44.63 -24.11
N SER A 2 -6.41 -44.09 -25.18
CA SER A 2 -5.31 -43.13 -25.11
C SER A 2 -5.85 -41.84 -24.50
N GLN A 3 -5.32 -41.44 -23.34
CA GLN A 3 -5.65 -40.14 -22.76
C GLN A 3 -5.12 -39.07 -23.72
N SER A 4 -6.00 -38.23 -24.23
CA SER A 4 -5.62 -37.10 -25.07
C SER A 4 -4.82 -36.12 -24.23
N GLU A 5 -3.55 -35.92 -24.58
CA GLU A 5 -2.73 -34.83 -24.05
C GLU A 5 -3.43 -33.50 -24.38
N GLN A 6 -3.94 -32.82 -23.35
CA GLN A 6 -4.42 -31.46 -23.50
C GLN A 6 -3.20 -30.53 -23.65
N PRO A 7 -3.13 -29.67 -24.69
CA PRO A 7 -2.04 -28.72 -24.83
C PRO A 7 -2.11 -27.70 -23.68
N LEU A 8 -1.08 -27.72 -22.82
CA LEU A 8 -0.93 -26.78 -21.72
C LEU A 8 -0.63 -25.37 -22.27
N GLY A 9 -1.32 -24.38 -21.71
CA GLY A 9 -1.43 -23.02 -22.26
C GLY A 9 -0.11 -22.30 -22.48
N ALA A 10 -0.01 -21.59 -23.60
CA ALA A 10 1.04 -20.62 -23.87
C ALA A 10 0.83 -19.35 -23.03
N PHE A 11 1.89 -18.81 -22.44
CA PHE A 11 1.87 -17.53 -21.74
C PHE A 11 2.77 -16.52 -22.45
N LEU A 12 2.27 -15.30 -22.64
CA LEU A 12 2.99 -14.20 -23.30
C LEU A 12 3.83 -13.39 -22.31
N VAL A 13 5.03 -13.03 -22.72
CA VAL A 13 5.93 -12.08 -22.06
C VAL A 13 6.21 -10.96 -23.08
N ASP A 14 6.16 -9.69 -22.67
CA ASP A 14 6.51 -8.54 -23.51
C ASP A 14 7.93 -8.09 -23.16
N ILE A 15 8.83 -8.05 -24.14
CA ILE A 15 10.23 -7.64 -23.93
C ILE A 15 10.64 -6.60 -24.96
N VAL A 16 11.03 -5.41 -24.48
CA VAL A 16 11.35 -4.21 -25.27
C VAL A 16 12.84 -4.18 -25.68
N ALA A 17 13.14 -4.10 -26.98
CA ALA A 17 14.51 -4.02 -27.52
C ALA A 17 14.87 -2.64 -28.13
N PRO A 18 16.16 -2.20 -28.10
CA PRO A 18 16.64 -0.99 -28.77
C PRO A 18 17.00 -1.21 -30.27
N ASP A 19 17.15 -0.11 -31.02
CA ASP A 19 17.21 -0.09 -32.49
C ASP A 19 18.61 -0.35 -33.12
N ARG A 20 18.57 -0.70 -34.41
CA ARG A 20 19.50 -1.48 -35.26
C ARG A 20 20.94 -0.96 -35.40
N MET A 21 21.90 -1.89 -35.32
CA MET A 21 22.65 -2.43 -36.48
C MET A 21 23.30 -3.79 -36.11
N ASP A 22 22.93 -4.81 -36.89
CA ASP A 22 23.45 -6.18 -37.08
C ASP A 22 23.11 -7.32 -36.08
N SER A 23 22.20 -8.21 -36.54
CA SER A 23 21.78 -9.57 -36.10
C SER A 23 20.57 -9.72 -35.14
N PRO A 24 19.53 -10.53 -35.50
CA PRO A 24 18.37 -10.87 -34.63
C PRO A 24 18.75 -11.48 -33.27
N PHE A 25 19.96 -12.04 -33.15
CA PHE A 25 20.43 -12.77 -31.98
C PHE A 25 21.29 -11.94 -31.02
N ARG A 26 21.71 -10.74 -31.44
CA ARG A 26 22.46 -9.83 -30.57
C ARG A 26 21.53 -9.07 -29.59
N CYS A 27 20.29 -8.79 -29.99
CA CYS A 27 19.25 -8.20 -29.11
C CYS A 27 18.72 -9.18 -28.04
N LEU A 28 18.66 -10.48 -28.36
CA LEU A 28 18.30 -11.52 -27.40
C LEU A 28 19.38 -11.69 -26.32
N ALA A 29 20.65 -11.57 -26.71
CA ALA A 29 21.80 -11.51 -25.80
C ALA A 29 21.75 -10.29 -24.85
N GLU A 30 21.48 -9.06 -25.30
CA GLU A 30 21.37 -7.90 -24.38
C GLU A 30 20.18 -7.97 -23.40
N LEU A 31 19.12 -8.68 -23.77
CA LEU A 31 17.89 -8.80 -22.97
C LEU A 31 17.98 -9.81 -21.84
N VAL A 32 18.75 -10.87 -22.03
CA VAL A 32 19.11 -11.83 -20.99
C VAL A 32 20.25 -11.27 -20.13
N ASP A 33 21.25 -10.63 -20.73
CA ASP A 33 22.38 -10.00 -20.01
C ASP A 33 21.92 -8.90 -19.01
N ARG A 34 20.86 -8.13 -19.32
CA ARG A 34 20.28 -7.11 -18.40
C ARG A 34 19.26 -7.65 -17.40
N ALA A 35 18.71 -8.83 -17.64
CA ALA A 35 17.87 -9.53 -16.68
C ALA A 35 18.70 -10.03 -15.48
N PHE A 36 19.95 -10.43 -15.74
CA PHE A 36 20.90 -10.90 -14.73
C PHE A 36 21.59 -9.78 -13.94
N ALA A 37 22.08 -8.71 -14.59
CA ALA A 37 22.75 -7.60 -13.88
C ALA A 37 21.85 -6.85 -12.86
N LEU A 38 20.52 -6.86 -13.05
CA LEU A 38 19.55 -6.27 -12.11
C LEU A 38 19.20 -7.17 -10.92
N SER A 39 19.51 -8.45 -11.03
CA SER A 39 19.42 -9.38 -9.91
C SER A 39 20.61 -9.14 -8.96
N ASP A 40 21.80 -8.90 -9.53
CA ASP A 40 23.04 -8.58 -8.82
C ASP A 40 22.97 -7.30 -7.98
N GLN A 41 22.14 -6.33 -8.36
CA GLN A 41 22.01 -5.07 -7.63
C GLN A 41 20.86 -4.98 -6.62
N HIS A 42 19.97 -5.96 -6.40
CA HIS A 42 18.92 -5.80 -5.36
C HIS A 42 18.82 -6.93 -4.34
N ALA A 43 19.83 -7.80 -4.35
CA ALA A 43 20.37 -8.39 -3.13
C ALA A 43 21.27 -7.39 -2.34
N GLY A 44 21.38 -6.10 -2.76
CA GLY A 44 22.20 -5.08 -2.08
C GLY A 44 22.12 -3.59 -2.49
N SER A 45 22.05 -3.17 -3.77
CA SER A 45 21.76 -1.77 -4.25
C SER A 45 21.78 -1.56 -5.79
N ALA A 46 20.74 -0.91 -6.34
CA ALA A 46 20.18 -0.73 -7.71
C ALA A 46 21.00 -0.63 -9.01
N ALA A 47 20.50 -1.32 -10.07
CA ALA A 47 20.26 -0.83 -11.47
C ALA A 47 19.73 -1.90 -12.46
N SER A 48 18.50 -1.70 -12.93
CA SER A 48 18.03 -1.79 -14.33
C SER A 48 16.55 -1.40 -14.37
N SER A 49 16.07 -1.12 -15.57
CA SER A 49 14.79 -0.51 -15.91
C SER A 49 13.60 -1.46 -15.87
N VAL A 50 13.78 -2.73 -15.43
CA VAL A 50 12.72 -3.75 -15.48
C VAL A 50 11.96 -3.79 -14.15
N SER A 51 10.64 -3.55 -14.20
CA SER A 51 9.81 -3.43 -12.99
C SER A 51 9.84 -4.71 -12.13
N PRO A 52 9.88 -4.61 -10.78
CA PRO A 52 9.80 -5.77 -9.88
C PRO A 52 8.56 -6.66 -10.09
N GLY A 53 7.45 -6.07 -10.57
CA GLY A 53 6.24 -6.79 -10.96
C GLY A 53 6.45 -7.70 -12.17
N PHE A 54 7.28 -7.29 -13.14
CA PHE A 54 7.66 -8.10 -14.29
C PHE A 54 8.50 -9.30 -13.87
N LYS A 55 9.51 -9.12 -12.99
CA LYS A 55 10.34 -10.21 -12.45
C LYS A 55 9.50 -11.26 -11.70
N THR A 56 8.52 -10.80 -10.91
CA THR A 56 7.62 -11.67 -10.14
C THR A 56 6.66 -12.45 -11.05
N ARG A 57 6.12 -11.79 -12.09
CA ARG A 57 5.30 -12.44 -13.11
C ARG A 57 6.10 -13.45 -13.92
N PHE A 58 7.31 -13.11 -14.34
CA PHE A 58 8.23 -14.01 -15.04
C PHE A 58 8.52 -15.26 -14.19
N ALA A 59 8.88 -15.10 -12.91
CA ALA A 59 9.07 -16.20 -11.98
C ALA A 59 7.81 -17.08 -11.79
N SER A 60 6.60 -16.52 -11.90
CA SER A 60 5.33 -17.28 -11.83
C SER A 60 4.99 -18.05 -13.11
N ILE A 61 5.48 -17.62 -14.27
CA ILE A 61 5.32 -18.29 -15.56
C ILE A 61 6.23 -19.53 -15.65
N LEU A 62 7.41 -19.45 -15.03
CA LEU A 62 8.42 -20.52 -15.01
C LEU A 62 8.04 -21.74 -14.15
N TYR A 63 7.01 -21.63 -13.30
CA TYR A 63 6.60 -22.67 -12.34
C TYR A 63 5.08 -22.74 -12.25
N PRO A 64 4.39 -23.68 -12.93
CA PRO A 64 2.96 -23.87 -12.75
C PRO A 64 2.68 -24.27 -11.30
N ILE A 65 1.73 -23.58 -10.67
CA ILE A 65 1.47 -23.54 -9.22
C ILE A 65 0.98 -24.91 -8.64
N GLY A 66 0.86 -25.96 -9.45
CA GLY A 66 0.14 -27.18 -9.10
C GLY A 66 0.95 -28.44 -8.75
N ASN A 67 2.26 -28.51 -9.00
CA ASN A 67 3.00 -29.78 -8.82
C ASN A 67 4.37 -29.57 -8.16
N ASN A 68 4.53 -30.11 -6.93
CA ASN A 68 5.71 -29.86 -6.09
C ASN A 68 6.90 -30.77 -6.41
N ASP A 69 6.66 -31.86 -7.14
CA ASP A 69 7.64 -32.93 -7.38
C ASP A 69 8.22 -32.91 -8.80
N VAL A 70 7.81 -31.94 -9.62
CA VAL A 70 8.28 -31.83 -11.00
C VAL A 70 9.30 -30.69 -11.10
N GLU A 71 10.50 -31.03 -11.57
CA GLU A 71 11.49 -30.06 -12.03
C GLU A 71 10.86 -29.07 -13.03
N PRO A 72 11.34 -27.81 -13.09
CA PRO A 72 10.76 -26.81 -13.99
C PRO A 72 10.69 -27.34 -15.44
N PHE A 73 9.49 -27.33 -16.02
CA PHE A 73 9.31 -27.55 -17.45
C PHE A 73 9.81 -26.33 -18.25
N PRO A 74 10.35 -26.52 -19.47
CA PRO A 74 10.93 -25.43 -20.25
C PRO A 74 9.88 -24.41 -20.73
N VAL A 75 10.34 -23.17 -20.90
CA VAL A 75 9.53 -21.95 -21.06
C VAL A 75 9.17 -21.70 -22.53
N LYS A 76 8.05 -21.03 -22.77
CA LYS A 76 7.77 -20.30 -24.01
C LYS A 76 8.00 -18.80 -23.75
N ALA A 77 9.14 -18.25 -24.16
CA ALA A 77 9.43 -16.82 -23.99
C ALA A 77 8.93 -16.05 -25.20
N VAL A 78 8.18 -14.97 -24.99
CA VAL A 78 7.70 -14.08 -26.06
C VAL A 78 8.47 -12.74 -25.98
N LEU A 79 8.84 -12.13 -27.10
CA LEU A 79 9.48 -10.80 -27.17
C LEU A 79 8.60 -9.86 -28.00
N HIS A 80 8.45 -8.59 -27.57
CA HIS A 80 7.63 -7.59 -28.26
C HIS A 80 8.38 -6.25 -28.31
N PRO A 81 8.91 -5.84 -29.47
CA PRO A 81 9.63 -4.57 -29.59
C PRO A 81 8.69 -3.35 -29.48
N ASN A 82 9.13 -2.27 -28.80
CA ASN A 82 8.34 -1.02 -28.63
C ASN A 82 8.31 -0.10 -29.87
N SER A 83 8.71 -0.58 -31.05
CA SER A 83 8.67 0.25 -32.26
C SER A 83 7.33 0.06 -32.99
N PRO A 84 6.55 1.14 -33.24
CA PRO A 84 5.25 1.05 -33.89
C PRO A 84 5.30 0.61 -35.37
N THR A 85 6.49 0.41 -35.94
CA THR A 85 6.66 0.09 -37.36
C THR A 85 6.99 -1.37 -37.68
N ILE A 86 7.43 -2.20 -36.73
CA ILE A 86 7.60 -3.65 -36.94
C ILE A 86 7.38 -4.36 -35.60
N ILE A 87 6.18 -4.90 -35.39
CA ILE A 87 5.93 -5.86 -34.32
C ILE A 87 6.58 -7.17 -34.79
N GLN A 88 7.41 -7.81 -33.98
CA GLN A 88 7.92 -9.16 -34.23
C GLN A 88 7.82 -9.93 -32.92
N GLN A 89 6.85 -10.84 -32.85
CA GLN A 89 6.65 -11.70 -31.69
C GLN A 89 7.62 -12.88 -31.78
N VAL A 90 8.74 -12.85 -31.04
CA VAL A 90 9.68 -13.98 -31.00
C VAL A 90 9.34 -14.90 -29.84
N VAL A 91 9.01 -16.14 -30.18
CA VAL A 91 8.65 -17.23 -29.30
C VAL A 91 9.83 -18.19 -29.21
N ILE A 92 10.47 -18.37 -28.05
CA ILE A 92 11.51 -19.39 -27.87
C ILE A 92 10.93 -20.56 -27.08
N ASN A 93 10.99 -21.76 -27.68
CA ASN A 93 10.67 -23.01 -27.03
C ASN A 93 11.97 -23.75 -26.67
N PHE A 94 12.29 -23.71 -25.39
CA PHE A 94 13.48 -24.34 -24.82
C PHE A 94 13.43 -25.89 -24.84
N GLN A 95 12.25 -26.50 -25.00
CA GLN A 95 12.09 -27.96 -25.09
C GLN A 95 12.43 -28.48 -26.49
N THR A 96 11.87 -27.84 -27.51
CA THR A 96 12.11 -28.21 -28.91
C THR A 96 13.38 -27.58 -29.46
N LYS A 97 14.04 -26.69 -28.69
CA LYS A 97 15.16 -25.86 -29.13
C LYS A 97 14.82 -25.09 -30.41
N THR A 98 13.58 -24.61 -30.50
CA THR A 98 13.11 -23.84 -31.65
C THR A 98 12.75 -22.42 -31.23
N ALA A 99 12.89 -21.50 -32.16
CA ALA A 99 12.33 -20.17 -32.05
C ALA A 99 11.40 -19.88 -33.23
N GLU A 100 10.26 -19.27 -32.95
CA GLU A 100 9.27 -18.84 -33.94
C GLU A 100 9.15 -17.33 -33.90
N CYS A 101 9.01 -16.67 -35.05
CA CYS A 101 8.73 -15.24 -35.13
C CYS A 101 7.42 -15.06 -35.91
N GLU A 102 6.37 -14.53 -35.28
CA GLU A 102 5.09 -14.26 -35.95
C GLU A 102 4.47 -15.47 -36.68
N GLY A 103 4.62 -16.68 -36.13
CA GLY A 103 4.14 -17.90 -36.77
C GLY A 103 4.99 -18.40 -37.94
N HIS A 104 6.11 -17.73 -38.25
CA HIS A 104 7.17 -18.30 -39.06
C HIS A 104 8.07 -19.20 -38.19
N PRO A 105 8.08 -20.53 -38.43
CA PRO A 105 8.98 -21.42 -37.72
C PRO A 105 10.43 -21.18 -38.15
N ASN A 106 11.37 -21.49 -37.26
CA ASN A 106 12.82 -21.56 -37.52
C ASN A 106 13.53 -20.21 -37.67
N LEU A 107 13.39 -19.33 -36.67
CA LEU A 107 14.47 -18.38 -36.38
C LEU A 107 15.74 -19.21 -36.13
N PHE A 108 16.76 -19.01 -36.95
CA PHE A 108 18.00 -19.79 -36.90
C PHE A 108 18.84 -19.39 -35.69
N ILE A 109 18.46 -19.91 -34.52
CA ILE A 109 19.28 -19.89 -33.31
C ILE A 109 20.13 -21.16 -33.38
N GLU A 110 21.45 -21.02 -33.29
CA GLU A 110 22.31 -22.20 -33.18
C GLU A 110 21.93 -22.95 -31.88
N PRO A 111 21.69 -24.28 -31.91
CA PRO A 111 21.31 -25.05 -30.73
C PRO A 111 22.24 -24.82 -29.52
N GLU A 112 23.53 -24.60 -29.78
CA GLU A 112 24.55 -24.30 -28.78
C GLU A 112 24.28 -22.98 -28.04
N GLN A 113 23.70 -21.98 -28.70
CA GLN A 113 23.33 -20.70 -28.08
C GLN A 113 22.13 -20.87 -27.13
N ILE A 114 21.18 -21.74 -27.47
CA ILE A 114 20.05 -22.09 -26.60
C ILE A 114 20.55 -22.86 -25.38
N GLU A 115 21.43 -23.84 -25.57
CA GLU A 115 22.04 -24.63 -24.49
C GLU A 115 22.86 -23.76 -23.53
N TYR A 116 23.67 -22.84 -24.07
CA TYR A 116 24.42 -21.88 -23.26
C TYR A 116 23.50 -21.01 -22.40
N ALA A 117 22.46 -20.42 -22.99
CA ALA A 117 21.48 -19.61 -22.26
C ALA A 117 20.72 -20.43 -21.20
N GLN A 118 20.42 -21.70 -21.48
CA GLN A 118 19.79 -22.61 -20.52
C GLN A 118 20.69 -22.85 -19.30
N GLU A 119 21.96 -23.20 -19.51
CA GLU A 119 22.90 -23.44 -18.40
C GLU A 119 23.17 -22.16 -17.59
N GLU A 120 23.18 -20.99 -18.22
CA GLU A 120 23.34 -19.70 -17.54
C GLU A 120 22.13 -19.34 -16.66
N ILE A 121 20.90 -19.58 -17.13
CA ILE A 121 19.67 -19.24 -16.40
C ILE A 121 19.30 -20.27 -15.31
N LYS A 122 19.75 -21.51 -15.46
CA LYS A 122 19.48 -22.65 -14.54
C LYS A 122 19.72 -22.36 -13.04
N PRO A 123 20.86 -21.81 -12.58
CA PRO A 123 21.06 -21.53 -11.16
C PRO A 123 20.05 -20.52 -10.62
N TYR A 124 19.67 -19.50 -11.40
CA TYR A 124 18.65 -18.52 -11.01
C TYR A 124 17.26 -19.16 -10.87
N LEU A 125 16.90 -20.04 -11.79
CA LEU A 125 15.64 -20.79 -11.70
C LEU A 125 15.63 -21.65 -10.42
N GLN A 126 16.71 -22.38 -10.15
CA GLN A 126 16.85 -23.16 -8.92
C GLN A 126 16.74 -22.29 -7.65
N ASP A 127 17.31 -21.09 -7.65
CA ASP A 127 17.17 -20.13 -6.55
C ASP A 127 15.74 -19.64 -6.36
N VAL A 128 15.06 -19.25 -7.43
CA VAL A 128 13.65 -18.84 -7.40
C VAL A 128 12.77 -19.98 -6.89
N TRP A 129 13.02 -21.21 -7.34
CA TRP A 129 12.33 -22.39 -6.85
C TRP A 129 12.57 -22.63 -5.36
N ARG A 130 13.84 -22.57 -4.91
CA ARG A 130 14.20 -22.70 -3.49
C ARG A 130 13.48 -21.67 -2.64
N ARG A 131 13.44 -20.40 -3.08
CA ARG A 131 12.72 -19.31 -2.38
C ARG A 131 11.22 -19.56 -2.35
N LYS A 132 10.60 -19.93 -3.47
CA LYS A 132 9.16 -20.26 -3.53
C LYS A 132 8.80 -21.43 -2.64
N ARG A 133 9.61 -22.49 -2.65
CA ARG A 133 9.45 -23.66 -1.78
C ARG A 133 9.60 -23.28 -0.31
N ALA A 134 10.58 -22.44 0.02
CA ALA A 134 10.78 -21.93 1.37
C ALA A 134 9.59 -21.07 1.84
N ILE A 135 9.08 -20.16 0.99
CA ILE A 135 7.90 -19.33 1.28
C ILE A 135 6.65 -20.20 1.47
N LYS A 136 6.42 -21.19 0.60
CA LYS A 136 5.29 -22.11 0.71
C LYS A 136 5.38 -22.93 2.01
N LYS A 137 6.58 -23.45 2.34
CA LYS A 137 6.82 -24.18 3.59
C LYS A 137 6.62 -23.29 4.81
N ALA A 138 7.10 -22.05 4.78
CA ALA A 138 6.91 -21.08 5.86
C ALA A 138 5.42 -20.74 6.05
N ARG A 139 4.69 -20.53 4.95
CA ARG A 139 3.24 -20.31 4.96
C ARG A 139 2.49 -21.51 5.54
N GLN A 140 2.83 -22.72 5.13
CA GLN A 140 2.21 -23.93 5.67
C GLN A 140 2.48 -24.09 7.18
N LEU A 141 3.73 -23.87 7.63
CA LEU A 141 4.06 -23.88 9.06
C LEU A 141 3.29 -22.81 9.84
N GLN A 142 3.09 -21.63 9.24
CA GLN A 142 2.29 -20.55 9.84
C GLN A 142 0.81 -20.92 9.93
N GLU A 143 0.25 -21.53 8.88
CA GLU A 143 -1.13 -22.03 8.86
C GLU A 143 -1.34 -23.13 9.90
N ASP A 144 -0.41 -24.11 10.00
CA ASP A 144 -0.42 -25.17 11.00
C ASP A 144 -0.35 -24.61 12.43
N TYR A 145 0.52 -23.62 12.66
CA TYR A 145 0.65 -22.96 13.96
C TYR A 145 -0.62 -22.17 14.33
N ALA A 146 -1.18 -21.42 13.38
CA ALA A 146 -2.41 -20.66 13.59
C ALA A 146 -3.61 -21.58 13.86
N TRP A 147 -3.66 -22.75 13.19
CA TRP A 147 -4.66 -23.77 13.44
C TRP A 147 -4.53 -24.40 14.82
N LYS A 148 -3.32 -24.80 15.21
CA LYS A 148 -3.05 -25.31 16.56
C LYS A 148 -3.49 -24.32 17.64
N TYR A 149 -3.14 -23.05 17.49
CA TYR A 149 -3.52 -22.00 18.44
C TYR A 149 -5.03 -21.74 18.47
N PHE A 150 -5.70 -21.88 17.33
CA PHE A 150 -7.17 -21.82 17.27
C PHE A 150 -7.82 -22.96 18.07
N LEU A 151 -7.31 -24.19 17.95
CA LEU A 151 -7.80 -25.34 18.72
C LEU A 151 -7.53 -25.18 20.23
N GLU A 152 -6.31 -24.80 20.62
CA GLU A 152 -5.93 -24.54 22.01
C GLU A 152 -6.81 -23.46 22.64
N ARG A 153 -7.17 -22.41 21.88
CA ARG A 153 -8.08 -21.36 22.35
C ARG A 153 -9.49 -21.91 22.64
N LEU A 154 -10.01 -22.79 21.79
CA LEU A 154 -11.32 -23.41 22.01
C LEU A 154 -11.32 -24.24 23.30
N GLU A 155 -10.29 -25.06 23.50
CA GLU A 155 -10.12 -25.88 24.70
C GLU A 155 -9.99 -25.02 25.97
N THR A 156 -9.20 -23.94 25.91
CA THR A 156 -9.01 -23.00 27.03
C THR A 156 -10.33 -22.35 27.49
N HIS A 157 -11.30 -22.21 26.58
CA HIS A 157 -12.63 -21.69 26.88
C HIS A 157 -13.65 -22.80 27.20
N GLY A 158 -13.20 -24.03 27.46
CA GLY A 158 -14.05 -25.15 27.85
C GLY A 158 -14.87 -25.75 26.72
N ILE A 159 -14.53 -25.46 25.46
CA ILE A 159 -15.24 -26.00 24.31
C ILE A 159 -14.63 -27.35 23.94
N SER A 160 -15.36 -28.44 24.17
CA SER A 160 -14.94 -29.79 23.82
C SER A 160 -14.84 -29.97 22.30
N LEU A 161 -13.67 -30.38 21.81
CA LEU A 161 -13.43 -30.66 20.41
C LEU A 161 -13.84 -32.11 20.06
N PRO A 162 -14.43 -32.35 18.88
CA PRO A 162 -14.62 -33.69 18.37
C PRO A 162 -13.28 -34.43 18.20
N GLU A 163 -13.24 -35.73 18.46
CA GLU A 163 -12.01 -36.55 18.35
C GLU A 163 -11.40 -36.57 16.93
N SER A 164 -12.17 -36.20 15.89
CA SER A 164 -11.77 -36.25 14.48
C SER A 164 -11.67 -34.86 13.80
N CYS A 165 -10.86 -33.96 14.36
CA CYS A 165 -10.65 -32.61 13.80
C CYS A 165 -9.39 -32.54 12.91
N SER A 166 -9.40 -33.18 11.73
CA SER A 166 -8.27 -33.14 10.79
C SER A 166 -8.42 -32.12 9.66
N GLU A 167 -9.59 -31.50 9.47
CA GLU A 167 -9.83 -30.53 8.39
C GLU A 167 -9.39 -29.12 8.82
N THR A 168 -8.35 -28.58 8.18
CA THR A 168 -7.73 -27.28 8.51
C THR A 168 -8.47 -26.05 7.95
N GLU A 169 -9.54 -26.24 7.18
CA GLU A 169 -10.26 -25.15 6.48
C GLU A 169 -11.69 -24.92 7.02
N ARG A 170 -12.16 -25.79 7.92
CA ARG A 170 -13.54 -25.78 8.42
C ARG A 170 -13.55 -25.81 9.92
N CYS A 171 -14.41 -24.98 10.51
CA CYS A 171 -14.54 -24.90 11.95
C CYS A 171 -14.88 -26.29 12.51
N PRO A 172 -14.15 -26.78 13.53
CA PRO A 172 -14.37 -28.12 14.06
C PRO A 172 -15.77 -28.30 14.67
N LEU A 173 -16.38 -27.20 15.15
CA LEU A 173 -17.67 -27.19 15.84
C LEU A 173 -18.87 -27.20 14.88
N CYS A 174 -18.87 -26.32 13.88
CA CYS A 174 -20.04 -26.11 13.00
C CYS A 174 -19.80 -26.50 11.54
N LYS A 175 -18.59 -26.93 11.19
CA LYS A 175 -18.16 -27.30 9.82
C LYS A 175 -18.26 -26.19 8.78
N THR A 176 -18.61 -24.96 9.17
CA THR A 176 -18.56 -23.77 8.31
C THR A 176 -17.11 -23.40 7.99
N PRO A 177 -16.82 -22.85 6.80
CA PRO A 177 -15.48 -22.37 6.45
C PRO A 177 -14.91 -21.42 7.51
N THR A 178 -13.60 -21.49 7.68
CA THR A 178 -12.84 -20.52 8.47
C THR A 178 -12.17 -19.48 7.58
N ALA A 179 -11.89 -18.31 8.14
CA ALA A 179 -11.05 -17.30 7.51
C ALA A 179 -9.86 -16.97 8.40
N VAL A 180 -8.79 -16.49 7.78
CA VAL A 180 -7.59 -16.00 8.45
C VAL A 180 -7.66 -14.48 8.47
N CYS A 181 -7.45 -13.87 9.64
CA CYS A 181 -7.38 -12.42 9.75
C CYS A 181 -6.21 -11.91 8.92
N THR A 182 -6.50 -11.01 7.99
CA THR A 182 -5.52 -10.40 7.08
C THR A 182 -4.43 -9.57 7.77
N SER A 183 -4.62 -9.18 9.04
CA SER A 183 -3.66 -8.37 9.79
C SER A 183 -2.82 -9.18 10.80
N CYS A 184 -3.44 -10.04 11.61
CA CYS A 184 -2.74 -10.80 12.65
C CYS A 184 -2.67 -12.33 12.41
N CYS A 185 -3.18 -12.79 11.26
CA CYS A 185 -3.21 -14.20 10.88
C CYS A 185 -3.98 -15.14 11.83
N VAL A 186 -4.83 -14.61 12.73
CA VAL A 186 -5.67 -15.45 13.59
C VAL A 186 -6.78 -16.11 12.79
N ILE A 187 -7.06 -17.39 13.06
CA ILE A 187 -8.15 -18.13 12.43
C ILE A 187 -9.48 -17.84 13.13
N MET A 188 -10.53 -17.64 12.33
CA MET A 188 -11.87 -17.24 12.75
C MET A 188 -12.91 -18.12 12.08
N CYS A 189 -13.96 -18.49 12.81
CA CYS A 189 -15.11 -19.19 12.24
C CYS A 189 -16.07 -18.18 11.60
N LEU A 190 -16.44 -18.40 10.32
CA LEU A 190 -17.33 -17.47 9.61
C LEU A 190 -18.81 -17.60 9.97
N ASN A 191 -19.19 -18.61 10.76
CA ASN A 191 -20.54 -18.72 11.30
C ASN A 191 -20.67 -17.86 12.58
N ARG A 192 -21.40 -16.75 12.49
CA ARG A 192 -21.61 -15.81 13.61
C ARG A 192 -22.34 -16.42 14.81
N ASP A 193 -23.08 -17.51 14.59
CA ASP A 193 -23.80 -18.22 15.65
C ASP A 193 -22.95 -19.32 16.30
N CYS A 194 -21.77 -19.61 15.74
CA CYS A 194 -20.85 -20.59 16.30
C CYS A 194 -20.12 -20.04 17.52
N ALA A 195 -20.00 -20.83 18.58
CA ALA A 195 -19.23 -20.48 19.78
C ALA A 195 -17.78 -20.05 19.47
N ALA A 196 -17.15 -20.65 18.45
CA ALA A 196 -15.81 -20.27 18.01
C ALA A 196 -15.72 -18.83 17.50
N SER A 197 -16.79 -18.30 16.90
CA SER A 197 -16.81 -16.92 16.38
C SER A 197 -16.90 -15.88 17.50
N GLN A 198 -17.45 -16.25 18.66
CA GLN A 198 -17.56 -15.36 19.81
C GLN A 198 -16.21 -15.13 20.49
N LEU A 199 -15.29 -16.09 20.38
CA LEU A 199 -13.93 -15.97 20.93
C LEU A 199 -13.06 -14.97 20.15
N VAL A 200 -13.32 -14.83 18.85
CA VAL A 200 -12.64 -13.86 17.99
C VAL A 200 -13.69 -13.19 17.10
N PRO A 201 -14.37 -12.15 17.62
CA PRO A 201 -15.35 -11.44 16.82
C PRO A 201 -14.65 -10.80 15.62
N PHE A 202 -15.35 -10.78 14.48
CA PHE A 202 -14.76 -10.39 13.20
C PHE A 202 -15.75 -9.62 12.33
N GLN A 203 -15.22 -8.97 11.30
CA GLN A 203 -15.97 -8.48 10.15
C GLN A 203 -15.43 -9.13 8.89
N SER A 204 -16.31 -9.34 7.91
CA SER A 204 -15.98 -9.92 6.61
C SER A 204 -16.27 -8.93 5.50
N CYS A 205 -15.52 -9.02 4.41
CA CYS A 205 -15.82 -8.30 3.19
C CYS A 205 -17.15 -8.79 2.62
N SER A 206 -18.06 -7.85 2.31
CA SER A 206 -19.41 -8.16 1.82
C SER A 206 -19.44 -8.77 0.41
N GLN A 207 -18.30 -8.76 -0.30
CA GLN A 207 -18.14 -9.32 -1.65
C GLN A 207 -17.16 -10.50 -1.69
N HIS A 208 -16.37 -10.71 -0.63
CA HIS A 208 -15.30 -11.70 -0.60
C HIS A 208 -15.36 -12.47 0.72
N ASP A 209 -16.06 -13.59 0.72
CA ASP A 209 -16.32 -14.40 1.93
C ASP A 209 -15.03 -14.86 2.63
N SER A 210 -13.94 -15.04 1.89
CA SER A 210 -12.64 -15.43 2.42
C SER A 210 -11.83 -14.28 3.03
N THR A 211 -12.26 -13.03 2.85
CA THR A 211 -11.54 -11.85 3.37
C THR A 211 -12.21 -11.36 4.64
N ALA A 212 -11.56 -11.59 5.78
CA ALA A 212 -12.05 -11.19 7.09
C ALA A 212 -10.95 -10.59 7.96
N ALA A 213 -11.35 -9.74 8.91
CA ALA A 213 -10.46 -9.18 9.92
C ALA A 213 -11.11 -9.26 11.31
N CYS A 214 -10.33 -9.59 12.33
CA CYS A 214 -10.82 -9.60 13.70
C CYS A 214 -11.05 -8.17 14.19
N LEU A 215 -12.02 -7.96 15.08
CA LEU A 215 -12.33 -6.64 15.63
C LEU A 215 -11.12 -5.96 16.30
N PRO A 216 -10.25 -6.66 17.06
CA PRO A 216 -9.05 -6.04 17.62
C PRO A 216 -8.14 -5.41 16.56
N CYS A 217 -7.96 -6.06 15.40
CA CYS A 217 -7.16 -5.51 14.31
C CYS A 217 -7.83 -4.34 13.58
N LEU A 218 -9.17 -4.26 13.60
CA LEU A 218 -9.90 -3.15 13.02
C LEU A 218 -9.88 -1.90 13.91
N GLY A 219 -9.74 -2.06 15.23
CA GLY A 219 -9.65 -0.95 16.18
C GLY A 219 -8.27 -0.31 16.31
N THR A 220 -7.21 -0.95 15.80
CA THR A 220 -5.83 -0.44 15.92
C THR A 220 -5.55 0.64 14.88
N ALA A 221 -5.52 1.91 15.31
CA ALA A 221 -5.34 3.09 14.44
C ALA A 221 -4.00 3.12 13.66
N ASN A 222 -3.01 2.33 14.07
CA ASN A 222 -1.63 2.42 13.55
C ASN A 222 -1.38 1.57 12.30
N SER A 223 -2.35 0.79 11.82
CA SER A 223 -2.23 0.01 10.59
C SER A 223 -3.39 0.32 9.66
N VAL A 224 -3.12 0.49 8.35
CA VAL A 224 -4.18 0.60 7.34
C VAL A 224 -5.07 -0.63 7.47
N PRO A 225 -6.34 -0.47 7.86
CA PRO A 225 -7.17 -1.61 8.16
C PRO A 225 -7.43 -2.38 6.86
N SER A 226 -7.28 -3.69 6.93
CA SER A 226 -7.41 -4.59 5.77
C SER A 226 -8.85 -4.67 5.25
N LEU A 227 -9.82 -4.27 6.07
CA LEU A 227 -11.19 -3.96 5.69
C LEU A 227 -11.51 -2.52 6.11
N GLY A 228 -12.35 -1.83 5.34
CA GLY A 228 -12.96 -0.58 5.77
C GLY A 228 -14.48 -0.65 5.67
N GLN A 229 -15.15 0.10 6.54
CA GLN A 229 -16.60 0.25 6.51
C GLN A 229 -16.96 1.38 5.56
N CYS A 230 -17.89 1.13 4.63
CA CYS A 230 -18.44 2.17 3.79
C CYS A 230 -19.38 3.05 4.64
N PRO A 231 -19.18 4.39 4.69
CA PRO A 231 -20.01 5.28 5.50
C PRO A 231 -21.45 5.42 4.97
N GLU A 232 -21.69 5.09 3.71
CA GLU A 232 -23.00 5.25 3.08
C GLU A 232 -23.90 4.02 3.26
N CYS A 233 -23.37 2.80 3.13
CA CYS A 233 -24.15 1.56 3.32
C CYS A 233 -23.85 0.80 4.61
N ASN A 234 -22.90 1.26 5.43
CA ASN A 234 -22.45 0.63 6.67
C ASN A 234 -21.93 -0.82 6.52
N LEU A 235 -21.66 -1.26 5.29
CA LEU A 235 -21.10 -2.57 4.99
C LEU A 235 -19.57 -2.53 5.04
N TRP A 236 -18.97 -3.67 5.38
CA TRP A 236 -17.52 -3.85 5.39
C TRP A 236 -17.03 -4.37 4.04
N PHE A 237 -15.93 -3.82 3.56
CA PHE A 237 -15.32 -4.19 2.29
C PHE A 237 -13.80 -4.29 2.42
N CYS A 238 -13.19 -5.20 1.68
CA CYS A 238 -11.74 -5.14 1.47
C CYS A 238 -11.38 -3.85 0.73
N GLN A 239 -10.13 -3.40 0.82
CA GLN A 239 -9.72 -2.12 0.25
C GLN A 239 -10.11 -1.95 -1.24
N VAL A 240 -10.03 -3.02 -2.02
CA VAL A 240 -10.44 -3.02 -3.43
C VAL A 240 -11.94 -2.72 -3.54
N GLU A 241 -12.78 -3.51 -2.89
CA GLU A 241 -14.24 -3.36 -2.98
C GLU A 241 -14.75 -2.10 -2.29
N LEU A 242 -14.05 -1.61 -1.27
CA LEU A 242 -14.39 -0.34 -0.62
C LEU A 242 -14.23 0.80 -1.61
N THR A 243 -13.19 0.78 -2.45
CA THR A 243 -13.04 1.81 -3.50
C THR A 243 -14.18 1.75 -4.51
N TRP A 244 -14.63 0.55 -4.90
CA TRP A 244 -15.82 0.38 -5.76
C TRP A 244 -17.09 0.87 -5.10
N CYS A 245 -17.31 0.47 -3.85
CA CYS A 245 -18.48 0.84 -3.07
C CYS A 245 -18.57 2.36 -2.88
N LEU A 246 -17.45 3.04 -2.62
CA LEU A 246 -17.37 4.51 -2.56
C LEU A 246 -17.54 5.20 -3.92
N GLY A 247 -17.94 4.47 -4.98
CA GLY A 247 -18.22 4.98 -6.31
C GLY A 247 -16.97 5.40 -7.09
N ARG A 248 -15.77 4.89 -6.76
CA ARG A 248 -14.54 5.33 -7.45
C ARG A 248 -14.42 4.71 -8.85
N PRO A 249 -14.15 5.51 -9.91
CA PRO A 249 -13.81 5.00 -11.24
C PRO A 249 -12.76 3.89 -11.21
N LYS A 250 -12.95 2.87 -12.06
CA LYS A 250 -11.84 2.01 -12.47
C LYS A 250 -10.89 2.82 -13.36
N ASP A 251 -9.58 2.62 -13.22
CA ASP A 251 -8.64 3.06 -14.24
C ASP A 251 -9.07 2.46 -15.58
N ASN A 252 -9.16 3.30 -16.62
CA ASN A 252 -9.29 2.88 -18.02
C ASN A 252 -8.00 2.16 -18.50
N SER A 253 -7.38 1.33 -17.66
CA SER A 253 -6.47 0.31 -18.14
C SER A 253 -7.28 -0.56 -19.10
N ASN A 254 -7.01 -0.41 -20.40
CA ASN A 254 -7.59 -1.09 -21.56
C ASN A 254 -7.47 -2.63 -21.52
N GLY A 255 -7.30 -3.24 -20.34
CA GLY A 255 -7.48 -4.66 -20.18
C GLY A 255 -8.93 -5.02 -20.53
N PRO A 256 -9.16 -6.15 -21.22
CA PRO A 256 -10.50 -6.63 -21.49
C PRO A 256 -11.29 -6.64 -20.17
N PRO A 257 -12.58 -6.28 -20.19
CA PRO A 257 -13.42 -6.32 -19.01
C PRO A 257 -13.20 -7.69 -18.36
N ARG A 258 -12.59 -7.69 -17.17
CA ARG A 258 -12.36 -8.92 -16.41
C ARG A 258 -13.68 -9.66 -16.47
N THR A 259 -13.65 -10.84 -17.07
CA THR A 259 -14.81 -11.72 -17.21
C THR A 259 -15.56 -11.65 -15.88
N TYR A 260 -16.82 -11.23 -15.98
CA TYR A 260 -17.73 -11.09 -14.86
C TYR A 260 -17.77 -12.42 -14.11
N PHE A 261 -16.87 -12.61 -13.14
CA PHE A 261 -17.05 -13.60 -12.11
C PHE A 261 -18.39 -13.26 -11.48
N HIS A 262 -19.34 -14.20 -11.59
CA HIS A 262 -20.72 -14.13 -11.14
C HIS A 262 -20.92 -13.14 -9.98
N ARG A 263 -21.13 -11.86 -10.33
CA ARG A 263 -21.61 -10.87 -9.37
C ARG A 263 -23.00 -11.34 -9.00
N LEU A 264 -23.19 -11.72 -7.75
CA LEU A 264 -24.49 -12.12 -7.24
C LEU A 264 -25.50 -11.03 -7.61
N PRO A 265 -26.62 -11.36 -8.27
CA PRO A 265 -27.57 -10.38 -8.83
C PRO A 265 -28.29 -9.51 -7.78
N ASN A 266 -27.94 -9.67 -6.49
CA ASN A 266 -28.43 -8.88 -5.37
C ASN A 266 -27.29 -8.35 -4.48
N SER A 267 -26.05 -8.31 -4.98
CA SER A 267 -24.95 -7.73 -4.21
C SER A 267 -25.26 -6.25 -3.95
N ALA A 268 -25.26 -5.88 -2.67
CA ALA A 268 -25.71 -4.58 -2.21
C ALA A 268 -24.98 -3.46 -2.98
N ARG A 269 -25.77 -2.81 -3.85
CA ARG A 269 -25.68 -1.41 -4.26
C ARG A 269 -24.25 -0.87 -4.32
N GLU A 270 -23.65 -0.96 -5.51
CA GLU A 270 -22.73 0.09 -5.92
C GLU A 270 -23.45 1.42 -5.66
N HIS A 271 -22.89 2.27 -4.79
CA HIS A 271 -23.37 3.65 -4.69
C HIS A 271 -23.28 4.26 -6.09
N PRO A 272 -24.15 5.24 -6.43
CA PRO A 272 -24.05 5.92 -7.71
C PRO A 272 -22.58 6.25 -7.97
N ILE A 273 -22.05 5.80 -9.12
CA ILE A 273 -20.65 6.02 -9.48
C ILE A 273 -20.38 7.50 -9.23
N LYS A 274 -19.48 7.81 -8.28
CA LYS A 274 -19.10 9.21 -8.05
C LYS A 274 -18.61 9.71 -9.38
N PRO A 275 -19.10 10.86 -9.86
CA PRO A 275 -18.83 11.32 -11.21
C PRO A 275 -17.32 11.33 -11.42
N ILE A 276 -16.83 10.30 -12.13
CA ILE A 276 -15.58 10.33 -12.85
C ILE A 276 -15.68 11.62 -13.64
N GLY A 277 -14.65 12.47 -13.58
CA GLY A 277 -14.60 13.68 -14.39
C GLY A 277 -15.26 13.40 -15.74
N CYS A 278 -16.31 14.15 -16.03
CA CYS A 278 -17.06 14.13 -17.29
C CYS A 278 -16.14 13.89 -18.50
N PHE A 279 -16.64 13.39 -19.64
CA PHE A 279 -15.77 13.23 -20.83
C PHE A 279 -15.10 14.56 -21.23
N SER A 280 -15.78 15.69 -21.04
CA SER A 280 -15.24 17.07 -21.16
C SER A 280 -14.09 17.39 -20.17
N CYS A 281 -13.99 16.63 -19.08
CA CYS A 281 -12.95 16.64 -18.07
C CYS A 281 -11.71 15.81 -18.48
N THR A 282 -11.61 15.35 -19.74
CA THR A 282 -10.35 14.78 -20.32
C THR A 282 -9.52 15.64 -21.30
N GLY A 283 -10.02 16.68 -21.99
CA GLY A 283 -9.13 17.76 -22.55
C GLY A 283 -9.55 19.26 -22.47
N GLY A 284 -9.32 19.99 -21.36
CA GLY A 284 -9.64 21.42 -21.20
C GLY A 284 -8.78 22.10 -20.12
N GLN A 285 -8.53 23.41 -20.20
CA GLN A 285 -7.54 24.13 -19.37
C GLN A 285 -8.02 24.52 -17.96
N ASP A 286 -9.33 24.63 -17.72
CA ASP A 286 -9.89 25.06 -16.41
C ASP A 286 -10.11 23.87 -15.48
N ARG A 287 -9.00 23.30 -15.01
CA ARG A 287 -8.98 21.99 -14.36
C ARG A 287 -8.44 22.06 -12.95
N LEU A 288 -9.28 21.68 -12.00
CA LEU A 288 -8.91 21.70 -10.60
C LEU A 288 -8.41 20.34 -10.16
N HIS A 289 -7.24 20.32 -9.53
CA HIS A 289 -6.68 19.15 -8.88
C HIS A 289 -6.85 19.29 -7.39
N CYS A 290 -7.43 18.27 -6.75
CA CYS A 290 -7.51 18.25 -5.30
C CYS A 290 -6.08 18.19 -4.72
N SER A 291 -5.71 19.21 -3.94
CA SER A 291 -4.41 19.33 -3.29
C SER A 291 -4.21 18.29 -2.18
N ASN A 292 -5.25 17.59 -1.74
CA ASN A 292 -5.08 16.48 -0.80
C ASN A 292 -4.34 15.30 -1.47
N GLY A 293 -3.13 15.00 -0.98
CA GLY A 293 -2.26 13.92 -1.47
C GLY A 293 -2.90 12.53 -1.40
N LYS A 294 -3.83 12.32 -0.48
CA LYS A 294 -4.60 11.07 -0.31
C LYS A 294 -5.92 11.09 -1.10
N CYS A 295 -6.25 12.20 -1.77
CA CYS A 295 -7.45 12.29 -2.58
C CYS A 295 -7.38 11.30 -3.73
N TRP A 296 -8.51 10.63 -3.99
CA TRP A 296 -8.64 9.69 -5.10
C TRP A 296 -8.31 10.35 -6.45
N SER A 297 -8.62 11.64 -6.62
CA SER A 297 -8.34 12.38 -7.85
C SER A 297 -6.84 12.63 -8.08
N ARG A 298 -6.02 12.57 -7.03
CA ARG A 298 -4.56 12.81 -7.09
C ARG A 298 -3.76 11.51 -7.19
N VAL A 299 -4.14 10.47 -6.43
CA VAL A 299 -3.37 9.21 -6.32
C VAL A 299 -3.28 8.40 -7.62
N ARG A 300 -4.24 8.54 -8.56
CA ARG A 300 -4.31 7.69 -9.76
C ARG A 300 -4.10 8.41 -11.11
N GLY A 301 -3.46 9.58 -11.10
CA GLY A 301 -2.94 10.21 -12.32
C GLY A 301 -3.65 11.50 -12.73
N ASN A 302 -3.55 12.53 -11.88
CA ASN A 302 -3.98 13.90 -12.21
C ASN A 302 -5.39 13.95 -12.81
N THR A 303 -6.36 13.29 -12.19
CA THR A 303 -7.75 13.47 -12.60
C THR A 303 -8.16 14.87 -12.17
N SER A 304 -8.46 15.71 -13.14
CA SER A 304 -9.00 17.04 -12.89
C SER A 304 -10.51 16.97 -12.72
N LEU A 305 -11.03 17.77 -11.79
CA LEU A 305 -12.46 17.92 -11.56
C LEU A 305 -12.91 19.23 -12.22
N CYS A 306 -14.01 19.20 -12.98
CA CYS A 306 -14.69 20.42 -13.42
C CYS A 306 -15.75 20.83 -12.38
N GLY A 307 -16.29 22.05 -12.52
CA GLY A 307 -17.36 22.55 -11.64
C GLY A 307 -18.60 21.66 -11.60
N SER A 308 -18.95 20.96 -12.69
CA SER A 308 -20.07 20.01 -12.69
C SER A 308 -19.76 18.73 -11.88
N CYS A 309 -18.49 18.37 -11.73
CA CYS A 309 -18.05 17.19 -10.97
C CYS A 309 -17.75 17.51 -9.49
N SER A 310 -17.71 18.79 -9.12
CA SER A 310 -17.70 19.28 -7.75
C SER A 310 -18.88 20.24 -7.58
N PRO A 311 -20.12 19.73 -7.43
CA PRO A 311 -21.32 20.57 -7.41
C PRO A 311 -21.33 21.58 -6.25
N GLY A 312 -20.57 21.33 -5.18
CA GLY A 312 -20.35 22.28 -4.08
C GLY A 312 -19.23 23.29 -4.35
N GLY A 313 -18.58 23.23 -5.52
CA GLY A 313 -17.46 24.08 -5.92
C GLY A 313 -16.13 23.73 -5.26
N GLY A 314 -16.11 22.76 -4.34
CA GLY A 314 -14.94 22.47 -3.51
C GLY A 314 -14.62 23.60 -2.54
N LEU A 315 -13.35 23.76 -2.23
CA LEU A 315 -12.84 24.81 -1.35
C LEU A 315 -11.45 25.23 -1.80
N TRP A 316 -11.23 26.54 -1.93
CA TRP A 316 -9.95 27.14 -2.26
C TRP A 316 -9.22 27.61 -0.99
N CYS A 317 -7.88 27.51 -0.95
CA CYS A 317 -7.11 28.32 0.04
C CYS A 317 -7.33 29.78 -0.32
N THR A 318 -7.28 30.63 0.69
CA THR A 318 -7.19 32.09 0.54
C THR A 318 -6.07 32.53 -0.42
N CYS A 319 -4.98 31.77 -0.59
CA CYS A 319 -3.92 32.06 -1.57
C CYS A 319 -4.23 31.59 -3.01
N GLU A 320 -5.35 30.90 -3.22
CA GLU A 320 -5.80 30.34 -4.49
C GLU A 320 -4.83 29.32 -5.16
N GLN A 321 -3.74 28.92 -4.49
CA GLN A 321 -2.80 27.91 -5.01
C GLN A 321 -3.27 26.47 -4.82
N CYS A 322 -4.17 26.27 -3.85
CA CYS A 322 -4.65 24.94 -3.50
C CYS A 322 -6.17 24.91 -3.50
N TRP A 323 -6.71 23.83 -4.08
CA TRP A 323 -8.13 23.54 -4.11
C TRP A 323 -8.38 22.14 -3.57
N ILE A 324 -9.44 21.92 -2.80
CA ILE A 324 -9.91 20.59 -2.42
C ILE A 324 -11.32 20.34 -2.91
N CYS A 325 -11.57 19.10 -3.33
CA CYS A 325 -12.90 18.68 -3.75
C CYS A 325 -13.85 18.56 -2.56
N ASP A 326 -15.16 18.54 -2.85
CA ASP A 326 -16.23 18.42 -1.85
C ASP A 326 -16.07 17.19 -0.94
N ASP A 327 -15.59 16.07 -1.49
CA ASP A 327 -15.29 14.86 -0.72
C ASP A 327 -14.19 15.10 0.32
N CYS A 328 -13.09 15.76 -0.07
CA CYS A 328 -11.98 16.04 0.84
C CYS A 328 -12.35 17.12 1.86
N LYS A 329 -13.20 18.08 1.48
CA LYS A 329 -13.73 19.10 2.40
C LYS A 329 -14.51 18.50 3.58
N THR A 330 -15.30 17.46 3.32
CA THR A 330 -16.14 16.81 4.36
C THR A 330 -15.40 15.75 5.18
N SER A 331 -14.21 15.34 4.76
CA SER A 331 -13.38 14.38 5.50
C SER A 331 -12.78 15.04 6.75
N PRO A 332 -13.03 14.54 7.97
CA PRO A 332 -12.47 15.09 9.20
C PRO A 332 -10.98 14.80 9.39
N THR A 333 -10.39 13.90 8.58
CA THR A 333 -9.02 13.42 8.76
C THR A 333 -8.07 13.95 7.68
N ASP A 334 -6.92 14.48 8.12
CA ASP A 334 -5.76 14.87 7.30
C ASP A 334 -6.05 15.81 6.14
N ASN A 335 -6.85 16.84 6.38
CA ASN A 335 -6.99 17.89 5.38
C ASN A 335 -5.69 18.71 5.35
N CYS A 336 -5.16 18.91 4.15
CA CYS A 336 -4.02 19.80 3.88
C CYS A 336 -4.38 21.28 4.12
N PHE A 337 -5.46 21.54 4.84
CA PHE A 337 -6.09 22.82 5.06
C PHE A 337 -6.34 23.03 6.55
N LYS A 338 -6.31 24.29 6.94
CA LYS A 338 -6.50 24.78 8.28
C LYS A 338 -7.35 26.03 8.23
N ASP A 339 -8.25 26.16 9.19
CA ASP A 339 -9.12 27.32 9.29
C ASP A 339 -8.56 28.30 10.32
N CYS A 340 -8.63 29.59 10.02
CA CYS A 340 -8.37 30.63 11.02
C CYS A 340 -9.46 30.55 12.11
N PRO A 341 -9.09 30.46 13.40
CA PRO A 341 -10.07 30.27 14.46
C PRO A 341 -11.05 31.45 14.59
N ARG A 342 -10.65 32.66 14.19
CA ARG A 342 -11.47 33.87 14.25
C ARG A 342 -12.36 34.05 13.01
N CYS A 343 -11.78 34.28 11.84
CA CYS A 343 -12.55 34.60 10.62
C CYS A 343 -13.06 33.36 9.84
N LYS A 344 -12.67 32.15 10.25
CA LYS A 344 -13.00 30.87 9.58
C LYS A 344 -12.58 30.77 8.11
N ARG A 345 -11.70 31.68 7.63
CA ARG A 345 -11.07 31.54 6.32
C ARG A 345 -10.14 30.35 6.30
N VAL A 346 -10.01 29.75 5.12
CA VAL A 346 -9.36 28.46 4.93
C VAL A 346 -8.00 28.67 4.25
N TYR A 347 -7.00 27.99 4.79
CA TYR A 347 -5.62 28.13 4.39
C TYR A 347 -5.01 26.76 4.12
N CYS A 348 -4.19 26.60 3.07
CA CYS A 348 -3.47 25.35 2.85
C CYS A 348 -2.15 25.33 3.63
N ILE A 349 -1.81 24.15 4.15
CA ILE A 349 -0.70 23.91 5.08
C ILE A 349 0.68 24.16 4.45
N HIS A 350 0.80 23.95 3.14
CA HIS A 350 2.09 23.90 2.46
C HIS A 350 2.47 25.19 1.74
N GLU A 351 1.48 25.95 1.23
CA GLU A 351 1.74 27.15 0.40
C GLU A 351 1.31 28.46 1.08
N CYS A 352 0.43 28.41 2.09
CA CYS A 352 -0.10 29.63 2.73
C CYS A 352 0.78 30.00 3.95
N GLU A 353 1.68 30.98 3.80
CA GLU A 353 2.54 31.49 4.89
C GLU A 353 1.76 32.29 5.94
N TYR A 354 0.55 32.73 5.60
CA TYR A 354 -0.35 33.58 6.40
C TYR A 354 -0.96 32.92 7.63
N ILE A 355 -0.77 31.61 7.80
CA ILE A 355 -1.23 30.88 8.96
C ILE A 355 -0.19 29.82 9.32
N HIS A 356 -0.07 29.56 10.62
CA HIS A 356 0.75 28.48 11.12
C HIS A 356 -0.06 27.59 12.04
N PHE A 357 0.47 26.41 12.35
CA PHE A 357 -0.17 25.49 13.29
C PHE A 357 0.89 24.71 14.04
N CYS A 358 0.52 24.29 15.25
CA CYS A 358 1.36 23.40 16.03
C CYS A 358 1.30 22.00 15.43
N THR A 359 2.44 21.43 15.06
CA THR A 359 2.54 20.06 14.52
C THR A 359 2.10 19.00 15.52
N GLU A 360 2.18 19.27 16.83
CA GLU A 360 1.77 18.33 17.88
C GLU A 360 0.26 18.32 18.12
N CYS A 361 -0.31 19.46 18.52
CA CYS A 361 -1.73 19.53 18.89
C CYS A 361 -2.64 19.91 17.73
N GLY A 362 -2.09 20.29 16.58
CA GLY A 362 -2.85 20.68 15.38
C GLY A 362 -3.58 22.02 15.47
N ARG A 363 -3.50 22.73 16.61
CA ARG A 363 -4.09 24.05 16.82
C ARG A 363 -3.43 25.09 15.91
N THR A 364 -4.23 26.00 15.38
CA THR A 364 -3.85 27.02 14.38
C THR A 364 -3.67 28.38 15.03
N THR A 365 -2.75 29.18 14.50
CA THR A 365 -2.63 30.61 14.81
C THR A 365 -3.79 31.37 14.19
N LEU A 366 -3.96 32.64 14.58
CA LEU A 366 -4.73 33.59 13.79
C LEU A 366 -4.07 33.80 12.43
N CYS A 367 -4.87 34.17 11.43
CA CYS A 367 -4.32 34.66 10.16
C CYS A 367 -3.81 36.10 10.32
N GLU A 368 -2.92 36.55 9.45
CA GLU A 368 -2.31 37.89 9.49
C GLU A 368 -3.36 39.01 9.67
N ASP A 369 -4.41 39.06 8.84
CA ASP A 369 -5.51 40.03 8.99
C ASP A 369 -6.14 40.04 10.40
N CYS A 370 -6.34 38.86 10.99
CA CYS A 370 -6.96 38.74 12.32
C CYS A 370 -6.00 39.06 13.46
N ALA A 371 -4.70 38.79 13.28
CA ALA A 371 -3.66 39.11 14.24
C ALA A 371 -3.41 40.63 14.29
N GLU A 372 -3.47 41.32 13.15
CA GLU A 372 -3.33 42.78 13.09
C GLU A 372 -4.49 43.53 13.77
N GLU A 373 -5.73 43.02 13.62
CA GLU A 373 -6.93 43.59 14.22
C GLU A 373 -7.01 43.46 15.75
N GLU A 374 -6.19 42.61 16.37
CA GLU A 374 -6.25 42.35 17.82
C GLU A 374 -5.61 43.46 18.68
N SER A 375 -4.99 44.45 18.02
CA SER A 375 -4.28 45.56 18.67
C SER A 375 -5.17 46.73 19.14
N ILE A 376 -6.50 46.63 19.00
CA ILE A 376 -7.42 47.76 19.20
C ILE A 376 -8.51 47.39 20.22
N GLU A 377 -8.21 47.70 21.50
CA GLU A 377 -9.14 47.94 22.61
C GLU A 377 -9.89 46.72 23.24
N ASP A 378 -9.35 46.24 24.37
CA ASP A 378 -9.98 45.78 25.63
C ASP A 378 -11.47 45.34 25.63
N VAL A 379 -11.91 44.53 24.68
CA VAL A 379 -13.15 43.77 24.84
C VAL A 379 -12.79 42.41 25.40
N GLU A 380 -13.21 42.14 26.65
CA GLU A 380 -13.22 40.84 27.36
C GLU A 380 -14.06 39.80 26.59
N SER A 381 -13.72 39.55 25.33
CA SER A 381 -14.36 38.54 24.52
C SER A 381 -13.72 37.19 24.85
N ASP A 382 -14.59 36.22 25.06
CA ASP A 382 -14.37 34.79 25.32
C ASP A 382 -13.65 34.07 24.13
N ALA A 383 -12.81 34.82 23.41
CA ALA A 383 -12.21 34.47 22.14
C ALA A 383 -11.04 33.52 22.38
N THR A 384 -11.29 32.24 22.08
CA THR A 384 -10.33 31.28 21.52
C THR A 384 -8.87 31.69 21.70
N GLU A 385 -8.24 31.26 22.80
CA GLU A 385 -6.82 31.51 23.10
C GLU A 385 -5.97 31.41 21.83
N GLU A 386 -5.36 32.53 21.45
CA GLU A 386 -4.38 32.57 20.38
C GLU A 386 -3.26 31.57 20.71
N VAL A 387 -2.97 30.68 19.76
CA VAL A 387 -1.89 29.71 19.93
C VAL A 387 -0.58 30.35 19.53
N ILE A 388 0.23 30.71 20.52
CA ILE A 388 1.58 31.22 20.28
C ILE A 388 2.52 30.05 19.96
N LEU A 389 3.21 30.14 18.82
CA LEU A 389 4.21 29.16 18.38
C LEU A 389 5.59 29.59 18.86
N GLU A 390 6.17 28.81 19.76
CA GLU A 390 7.40 29.16 20.48
C GLU A 390 8.62 28.36 20.02
N GLY A 391 8.41 27.24 19.33
CA GLY A 391 9.47 26.34 18.89
C GLY A 391 9.36 25.92 17.44
N GLU A 392 10.47 25.45 16.89
CA GLU A 392 10.55 24.82 15.58
C GLU A 392 11.31 23.49 15.72
N CYS A 393 10.85 22.46 15.01
CA CYS A 393 11.46 21.15 15.02
C CYS A 393 12.85 21.16 14.37
N ASP A 394 13.87 20.80 15.15
CA ASP A 394 15.30 20.83 14.78
C ASP A 394 15.79 19.51 14.13
N SER A 395 14.89 18.72 13.54
CA SER A 395 15.25 17.45 12.89
C SER A 395 15.95 17.63 11.52
N GLY A 396 16.56 18.78 11.27
CA GLY A 396 17.13 19.18 9.99
C GLY A 396 16.13 19.84 9.04
N GLN A 397 16.55 20.09 7.79
CA GLN A 397 15.81 20.89 6.80
C GLN A 397 14.46 20.29 6.37
N SER A 398 14.16 19.05 6.71
CA SER A 398 13.00 18.32 6.18
C SER A 398 11.69 18.49 6.95
N CYS A 399 11.73 18.83 8.25
CA CYS A 399 10.50 18.96 9.05
C CYS A 399 10.06 20.41 9.22
N ARG A 400 10.89 21.26 9.86
CA ARG A 400 10.59 22.67 10.18
C ARG A 400 9.21 22.92 10.82
N GLY A 401 8.61 21.88 11.42
CA GLY A 401 7.30 21.97 12.04
C GLY A 401 7.31 22.91 13.23
N LYS A 402 6.33 23.82 13.32
CA LYS A 402 6.21 24.76 14.43
C LYS A 402 5.50 24.12 15.63
N ILE A 403 5.87 24.50 16.84
CA ILE A 403 5.38 23.90 18.09
C ILE A 403 4.95 25.01 19.06
N CYS A 404 3.75 24.90 19.62
CA CYS A 404 3.22 25.85 20.59
C CYS A 404 3.83 25.66 21.98
N GLY A 405 3.80 26.70 22.82
CA GLY A 405 4.35 26.67 24.18
C GLY A 405 3.86 25.47 25.02
N THR A 406 2.55 25.17 24.96
CA THR A 406 1.96 24.02 25.68
C THR A 406 2.56 22.67 25.25
N CYS A 407 2.92 22.52 23.96
CA CYS A 407 3.52 21.29 23.44
C CYS A 407 5.05 21.28 23.53
N LEU A 408 5.66 22.44 23.81
CA LEU A 408 7.10 22.61 23.81
C LEU A 408 7.77 21.82 24.91
N GLU A 409 7.17 21.77 26.10
CA GLU A 409 7.69 21.05 27.26
C GLU A 409 7.84 19.54 26.99
N GLY A 410 6.89 18.96 26.25
CA GLY A 410 6.89 17.53 25.90
C GLY A 410 7.81 17.15 24.73
N THR A 411 8.34 18.14 24.00
CA THR A 411 9.07 17.93 22.74
C THR A 411 10.54 18.32 22.78
N ARG A 412 11.01 18.88 23.91
CA ARG A 412 12.43 19.22 24.11
C ARG A 412 13.28 17.99 24.41
N CYS A 413 14.42 17.89 23.74
CA CYS A 413 15.45 16.93 24.07
C CYS A 413 16.10 17.32 25.40
N ALA A 414 16.08 16.41 26.38
CA ALA A 414 16.68 16.62 27.69
C ALA A 414 18.21 16.79 27.64
N GLY A 415 18.87 16.31 26.57
CA GLY A 415 20.32 16.44 26.39
C GLY A 415 20.75 17.78 25.77
N CYS A 416 20.17 18.16 24.63
CA CYS A 416 20.58 19.38 23.92
C CYS A 416 19.63 20.58 24.08
N GLY A 417 18.45 20.39 24.69
CA GLY A 417 17.41 21.43 24.80
C GLY A 417 16.66 21.71 23.49
N ASN A 418 17.11 21.19 22.35
CA ASN A 418 16.46 21.41 21.05
C ASN A 418 15.09 20.73 21.01
N THR A 419 14.19 21.31 20.21
CA THR A 419 12.79 20.87 20.12
C THR A 419 12.60 19.97 18.91
N TYR A 420 11.81 18.90 19.05
CA TYR A 420 11.51 17.97 17.96
C TYR A 420 10.04 17.56 17.99
N CYS A 421 9.37 17.55 16.84
CA CYS A 421 7.98 17.10 16.77
C CYS A 421 7.87 15.57 16.95
N SER A 422 6.72 15.07 17.40
CA SER A 422 6.41 13.63 17.60
C SER A 422 6.75 12.74 16.41
N SER A 423 6.67 13.27 15.19
CA SER A 423 6.99 12.54 13.96
C SER A 423 8.49 12.41 13.70
N CYS A 424 9.29 13.39 14.11
CA CYS A 424 10.74 13.42 13.90
C CYS A 424 11.53 12.96 15.10
N ILE A 425 10.88 12.99 16.25
CA ILE A 425 11.42 12.50 17.49
C ILE A 425 11.24 10.97 17.47
N HIS A 426 12.29 10.27 17.05
CA HIS A 426 12.41 8.83 17.28
C HIS A 426 12.75 8.59 18.74
N LEU A 427 11.88 9.08 19.64
CA LEU A 427 12.15 9.26 21.06
C LEU A 427 12.54 7.95 21.70
N GLN A 428 13.83 7.85 21.93
CA GLN A 428 14.33 7.00 22.96
C GLN A 428 14.14 7.77 24.27
N ARG A 429 13.37 7.19 25.18
CA ARG A 429 13.12 7.80 26.49
C ARG A 429 14.19 7.36 27.47
N CYS A 430 14.59 8.24 28.37
CA CYS A 430 15.42 7.83 29.49
C CYS A 430 14.66 6.82 30.34
N SER A 431 15.28 5.67 30.63
CA SER A 431 14.68 4.58 31.40
C SER A 431 14.33 4.95 32.84
N ARG A 432 14.85 6.08 33.37
CA ARG A 432 14.66 6.51 34.76
C ARG A 432 13.65 7.64 34.93
N CYS A 433 13.77 8.72 34.15
CA CYS A 433 12.94 9.91 34.32
C CYS A 433 11.88 10.10 33.22
N ASP A 434 11.79 9.16 32.26
CA ASP A 434 10.97 9.24 31.05
C ASP A 434 11.29 10.46 30.15
N GLY A 435 12.40 11.15 30.42
CA GLY A 435 12.87 12.29 29.67
C GLY A 435 13.16 11.94 28.21
N HIS A 436 12.82 12.87 27.33
CA HIS A 436 12.86 12.71 25.88
C HIS A 436 14.26 13.02 25.30
N PHE A 437 14.81 12.14 24.44
CA PHE A 437 16.11 12.36 23.81
C PHE A 437 16.03 12.31 22.29
N CYS A 438 16.72 13.25 21.63
CA CYS A 438 17.01 13.11 20.21
C CYS A 438 18.01 11.96 19.99
N SER A 439 18.00 11.37 18.79
CA SER A 439 18.83 10.20 18.46
C SER A 439 20.33 10.44 18.70
N ALA A 440 20.82 11.67 18.53
CA ALA A 440 22.21 12.03 18.77
C ALA A 440 22.55 12.03 20.27
N CYS A 441 21.77 12.75 21.08
CA CYS A 441 21.96 12.78 22.53
C CYS A 441 21.75 11.41 23.16
N TYR A 442 20.77 10.63 22.70
CA TYR A 442 20.54 9.28 23.23
C TYR A 442 21.75 8.35 23.03
N ARG A 443 22.40 8.42 21.86
CA ARG A 443 23.64 7.65 21.59
C ARG A 443 24.82 8.16 22.41
N ALA A 444 24.95 9.47 22.55
CA ALA A 444 26.04 10.09 23.30
C ALA A 444 25.97 9.78 24.80
N CYS A 445 24.78 9.79 25.39
CA CYS A 445 24.58 9.64 26.83
C CYS A 445 24.36 8.18 27.29
N GLN A 446 24.58 7.18 26.43
CA GLN A 446 24.40 5.75 26.75
C GLN A 446 23.09 5.45 27.53
N GLN A 447 21.97 6.05 27.10
CA GLN A 447 20.64 5.89 27.73
C GLN A 447 20.44 6.52 29.12
N ARG A 448 21.36 7.37 29.60
CA ARG A 448 21.23 8.09 30.88
C ARG A 448 21.00 9.58 30.66
N CYS A 449 20.22 10.20 31.54
CA CYS A 449 20.03 11.65 31.54
C CYS A 449 21.00 12.28 32.55
N ASP A 450 21.60 13.43 32.22
CA ASP A 450 22.50 14.12 33.16
C ASP A 450 21.76 14.49 34.47
N GLY A 451 20.47 14.84 34.38
CA GLY A 451 19.61 15.07 35.54
C GLY A 451 19.28 13.82 36.39
N CYS A 452 19.67 12.62 35.93
CA CYS A 452 19.41 11.35 36.62
C CYS A 452 20.60 10.92 37.50
N ASP A 453 21.76 11.56 37.35
CA ASP A 453 22.99 11.21 38.07
C ASP A 453 23.24 12.11 39.30
N ASP A 454 22.56 13.25 39.45
CA ASP A 454 22.80 14.23 40.52
C ASP A 454 21.99 14.03 41.83
N GLY A 455 21.32 12.88 42.03
CA GLY A 455 20.26 12.83 43.06
C GLY A 455 19.93 11.50 43.74
N VAL A 456 20.92 10.70 44.17
CA VAL A 456 20.75 9.95 45.43
C VAL A 456 21.33 10.82 46.54
N LYS A 457 20.58 11.83 46.96
CA LYS A 457 20.65 12.31 48.35
C LYS A 457 19.53 11.57 49.08
N THR A 458 19.93 10.52 49.79
CA THR A 458 19.10 9.82 50.77
C THR A 458 18.86 10.68 51.99
#